data_AF-A0A7J8UM71-F1
#
_entry.id   AF-A0A7J8UM71-F1
#
_cell.length_a   1.000
_cell.length_b   1.000
_cell.length_c   1.000
_cell.angle_alpha   90.00
_cell.angle_beta   90.00
_cell.angle_gamma   90.00
#
_symmetry.space_group_name_H-M   'P 1'
#
loop_
_entity.id
_entity.type
_entity.pdbx_description
1 polymer ?
#
loop_
_entity_poly.entity_id
_entity_poly.type
_entity_poly.pdbx_seq_one_letter_code
_entity_poly.pdbx_strand_id
1 'polypeptide(L)'
;MKLHVLISEFCAGNPTKNIKWKNQPKRKYCSNHFCFVLFFPVVLFFMLLCFNHLFFENIKGFVYFHGKSTGSVTYFPGKLNETEDSCLGRYIYIHDLPERFNEDVIKDCQSITRSTDKYSMCKSLENSGLGPGIEALNASDLWKNSWFSTNQFMLEVIFHNRMKKYDCLTDDSALASAVFVPYYSGLDLRRYLWGFNTSMRDLSGIDLVAWLARKPEWKRNSGMDHFLISGRIARDFRRKSNRKSDWGSNFRLLPESENITMLTIETGYSKNDVAVPYPTYFHPANDFQVHQWQEFLRKQNRPYLFSFAGARRSRQKGSIRAEIIDQCQASNKLCNFMDCSLFNQCDDPLNLMSLFRSSVFCLQPPGDSLTRRSTFDSILSGCIPVFFHPGSAYTQYVWHLPKDHNRYSVFISSKDLRVGKVTINQTLLQVSKDEQLAMREEVIKLIPGIVYGDPRSRLETIDDAFDLAINGILKRIKVLTKN
;
A
#
# COMPACT_ATOMS: atom_id res chain seq x y z
N MET A 1 -19.11 -45.39 -39.57
CA MET A 1 -18.91 -46.68 -38.86
C MET A 1 -18.55 -46.35 -37.42
N LYS A 2 -19.45 -46.51 -36.43
CA LYS A 2 -19.69 -47.76 -35.66
C LYS A 2 -18.37 -48.36 -35.13
N LEU A 3 -18.16 -48.78 -33.87
CA LEU A 3 -18.94 -48.88 -32.61
C LEU A 3 -18.01 -49.67 -31.64
N HIS A 4 -18.19 -49.52 -30.31
CA HIS A 4 -17.75 -50.43 -29.21
C HIS A 4 -16.24 -50.46 -28.86
N VAL A 5 -15.74 -50.67 -27.62
CA VAL A 5 -16.25 -50.95 -26.25
C VAL A 5 -15.01 -51.03 -25.34
N LEU A 6 -15.06 -50.53 -24.09
CA LEU A 6 -14.85 -51.34 -22.86
C LEU A 6 -14.81 -50.50 -21.57
N ILE A 7 -15.59 -51.00 -20.63
CA ILE A 7 -15.79 -50.65 -19.23
C ILE A 7 -14.72 -51.36 -18.39
N SER A 8 -14.16 -50.71 -17.35
CA SER A 8 -14.11 -51.31 -16.00
C SER A 8 -13.52 -50.39 -14.94
N GLU A 9 -14.05 -50.56 -13.73
CA GLU A 9 -13.54 -50.16 -12.42
C GLU A 9 -14.14 -48.89 -11.82
N PHE A 10 -15.10 -49.06 -10.91
CA PHE A 10 -14.96 -48.67 -9.50
C PHE A 10 -16.24 -49.04 -8.73
N CYS A 11 -16.19 -50.19 -8.03
CA CYS A 11 -17.08 -50.52 -6.92
C CYS A 11 -16.38 -51.52 -5.99
N ALA A 12 -15.79 -51.01 -4.90
CA ALA A 12 -15.54 -51.78 -3.68
C ALA A 12 -15.35 -50.81 -2.50
N GLY A 13 -16.25 -50.86 -1.52
CA GLY A 13 -16.18 -50.03 -0.31
C GLY A 13 -17.50 -49.96 0.44
N ASN A 14 -17.82 -51.04 1.15
CA ASN A 14 -19.06 -51.30 1.89
C ASN A 14 -19.28 -50.39 3.13
N PRO A 15 -20.50 -50.38 3.72
CA PRO A 15 -21.06 -49.29 4.54
C PRO A 15 -21.11 -49.61 6.04
N THR A 16 -21.31 -48.57 6.87
CA THR A 16 -21.94 -48.69 8.19
C THR A 16 -22.79 -47.46 8.55
N LYS A 17 -24.11 -47.65 8.57
CA LYS A 17 -25.12 -47.34 9.63
C LYS A 17 -24.83 -46.10 10.52
N ASN A 18 -25.75 -45.18 10.84
CA ASN A 18 -27.21 -45.32 11.03
C ASN A 18 -27.84 -43.94 11.43
N ILE A 19 -29.17 -43.83 11.27
CA ILE A 19 -30.14 -42.88 11.92
C ILE A 19 -30.35 -41.52 11.23
N LYS A 20 -31.56 -40.98 11.00
CA LYS A 20 -32.96 -41.42 10.75
C LYS A 20 -33.82 -40.13 10.76
N TRP A 21 -34.54 -39.82 9.66
CA TRP A 21 -35.78 -39.00 9.54
C TRP A 21 -35.72 -37.50 9.96
N LYS A 22 -36.52 -36.53 9.47
CA LYS A 22 -37.72 -36.43 8.64
C LYS A 22 -37.86 -34.95 8.23
N ASN A 23 -38.22 -34.67 6.97
CA ASN A 23 -39.23 -33.68 6.53
C ASN A 23 -38.87 -33.06 5.18
N GLN A 24 -39.56 -33.56 4.15
CA GLN A 24 -39.87 -32.83 2.93
C GLN A 24 -41.15 -32.00 3.13
N PRO A 25 -41.37 -31.01 2.25
CA PRO A 25 -42.62 -30.94 1.52
C PRO A 25 -42.40 -31.07 0.00
N LYS A 26 -43.29 -31.85 -0.62
CA LYS A 26 -43.63 -31.95 -2.06
C LYS A 26 -43.88 -30.53 -2.63
N ARG A 27 -43.74 -30.18 -3.92
CA ARG A 27 -44.17 -30.82 -5.18
C ARG A 27 -43.86 -29.81 -6.32
N LYS A 28 -43.39 -30.26 -7.49
CA LYS A 28 -43.99 -30.03 -8.83
C LYS A 28 -42.99 -30.31 -9.96
N TYR A 29 -43.36 -31.29 -10.79
CA TYR A 29 -42.87 -31.45 -12.15
C TYR A 29 -43.43 -30.34 -13.04
N CYS A 30 -42.61 -29.82 -13.96
CA CYS A 30 -43.05 -29.50 -15.32
C CYS A 30 -41.86 -29.47 -16.27
N SER A 31 -41.90 -30.40 -17.24
CA SER A 31 -41.17 -30.39 -18.49
C SER A 31 -41.58 -29.17 -19.31
N ASN A 32 -40.60 -28.42 -19.82
CA ASN A 32 -40.58 -27.73 -21.13
C ASN A 32 -39.52 -26.62 -21.12
N HIS A 33 -38.26 -26.96 -21.39
CA HIS A 33 -37.29 -25.93 -21.80
C HIS A 33 -36.22 -26.43 -22.80
N PHE A 34 -36.39 -27.63 -23.37
CA PHE A 34 -35.43 -28.18 -24.33
C PHE A 34 -35.63 -27.75 -25.79
N CYS A 35 -36.63 -26.92 -26.10
CA CYS A 35 -36.85 -26.40 -27.46
C CYS A 35 -36.35 -24.96 -27.67
N PHE A 36 -35.77 -24.30 -26.65
CA PHE A 36 -35.32 -22.90 -26.77
C PHE A 36 -33.83 -22.72 -27.13
N VAL A 37 -33.02 -23.78 -27.10
CA VAL A 37 -31.55 -23.68 -27.21
C VAL A 37 -31.03 -23.87 -28.64
N LEU A 38 -31.85 -24.30 -29.60
CA LEU A 38 -31.39 -24.58 -30.98
C LEU A 38 -31.90 -23.59 -32.04
N PHE A 39 -32.90 -22.77 -31.76
CA PHE A 39 -33.49 -21.87 -32.77
C PHE A 39 -32.92 -20.45 -32.78
N PHE A 40 -32.40 -19.97 -31.65
CA PHE A 40 -31.90 -18.59 -31.53
C PHE A 40 -30.60 -18.27 -32.31
N PRO A 41 -29.60 -19.18 -32.45
CA PRO A 41 -28.37 -18.82 -33.14
C PRO A 41 -28.50 -18.79 -34.67
N VAL A 42 -29.48 -19.50 -35.24
CA VAL A 42 -29.71 -19.54 -36.70
C VAL A 42 -30.36 -18.25 -37.18
N VAL A 43 -31.33 -17.71 -36.44
CA VAL A 43 -32.02 -16.46 -36.79
C VAL A 43 -31.08 -15.25 -36.67
N LEU A 44 -30.20 -15.23 -35.67
CA LEU A 44 -29.23 -14.14 -35.49
C LEU A 44 -28.18 -14.09 -36.61
N PHE A 45 -27.77 -15.25 -37.12
CA PHE A 45 -26.81 -15.36 -38.23
C PHE A 45 -27.38 -14.82 -39.55
N PHE A 46 -28.65 -15.10 -39.86
CA PHE A 46 -29.31 -14.56 -41.07
C PHE A 46 -29.57 -13.05 -40.98
N MET A 47 -29.84 -12.51 -39.79
CA MET A 47 -30.00 -11.06 -39.61
C MET A 47 -28.69 -10.28 -39.83
N LEU A 48 -27.55 -10.83 -39.42
CA LEU A 48 -26.23 -10.22 -39.64
C LEU A 48 -25.80 -10.24 -41.12
N LEU A 49 -26.17 -11.28 -41.86
CA LEU A 49 -25.94 -11.36 -43.31
C LEU A 49 -26.75 -10.33 -44.09
N CYS A 50 -28.00 -10.06 -43.69
CA CYS A 50 -28.81 -9.01 -44.30
C CYS A 50 -28.29 -7.59 -44.02
N PHE A 51 -27.71 -7.34 -42.84
CA PHE A 51 -27.14 -6.03 -42.49
C PHE A 51 -25.86 -5.70 -43.28
N ASN A 52 -25.01 -6.68 -43.59
CA ASN A 52 -23.82 -6.47 -44.40
C ASN A 52 -24.14 -6.16 -45.88
N HIS A 53 -25.26 -6.68 -46.40
CA HIS A 53 -25.65 -6.45 -47.79
C HIS A 53 -26.31 -5.08 -48.04
N LEU A 54 -26.81 -4.42 -46.98
CA LEU A 54 -27.47 -3.11 -47.05
C LEU A 54 -26.53 -1.91 -46.89
N PHE A 55 -25.30 -2.09 -46.39
CA PHE A 55 -24.40 -0.98 -46.07
C PHE A 55 -23.24 -0.76 -47.06
N PHE A 56 -22.94 -1.72 -47.94
CA PHE A 56 -21.76 -1.66 -48.83
C PHE A 56 -22.02 -1.32 -50.31
N GLU A 57 -23.25 -1.02 -50.70
CA GLU A 57 -23.59 -0.69 -52.11
C GLU A 57 -23.62 0.83 -52.42
N ASN A 58 -23.33 1.74 -51.48
CA ASN A 58 -23.46 3.19 -51.72
C ASN A 58 -22.21 4.04 -51.42
N ILE A 59 -21.06 3.70 -52.00
CA ILE A 59 -19.96 4.67 -52.17
C ILE A 59 -19.40 4.56 -53.61
N LYS A 60 -20.05 5.23 -54.55
CA LYS A 60 -19.44 5.70 -55.81
C LYS A 60 -19.73 7.19 -55.94
N GLY A 61 -18.70 8.01 -55.82
CA GLY A 61 -18.81 9.46 -55.92
C GLY A 61 -17.46 10.16 -55.90
N PHE A 62 -16.66 9.92 -56.94
CA PHE A 62 -15.49 10.72 -57.28
C PHE A 62 -15.98 12.06 -57.86
N VAL A 63 -15.58 13.20 -57.28
CA VAL A 63 -15.71 14.52 -57.94
C VAL A 63 -14.40 15.28 -57.78
N TYR A 64 -13.76 15.50 -58.93
CA TYR A 64 -12.66 16.44 -59.14
C TYR A 64 -13.20 17.87 -59.01
N PHE A 65 -12.57 18.71 -58.18
CA PHE A 65 -12.68 20.16 -58.31
C PHE A 65 -11.30 20.78 -58.59
N HIS A 66 -11.18 21.29 -59.81
CA HIS A 66 -10.11 22.14 -60.28
C HIS A 66 -10.46 23.58 -59.90
N GLY A 67 -9.61 24.24 -59.10
CA GLY A 67 -9.81 25.63 -58.72
C GLY A 67 -8.46 26.32 -58.50
N LYS A 68 -7.95 26.97 -59.54
CA LYS A 68 -6.83 27.93 -59.46
C LYS A 68 -7.28 29.12 -58.60
N SER A 69 -6.52 29.43 -57.56
CA SER A 69 -6.46 30.79 -57.02
C SER A 69 -5.04 31.08 -56.57
N THR A 70 -4.42 32.03 -57.25
CA THR A 70 -3.13 32.64 -56.95
C THR A 70 -3.31 33.65 -55.83
N GLY A 71 -2.66 33.43 -54.69
CA GLY A 71 -2.54 34.41 -53.62
C GLY A 71 -1.35 34.07 -52.74
N SER A 72 -0.24 34.78 -52.91
CA SER A 72 0.91 34.68 -52.01
C SER A 72 0.55 35.31 -50.67
N VAL A 73 0.23 34.49 -49.67
CA VAL A 73 0.23 34.92 -48.28
C VAL A 73 1.54 34.42 -47.68
N THR A 74 2.47 35.34 -47.48
CA THR A 74 3.69 35.13 -46.70
C THR A 74 3.29 34.78 -45.26
N TYR A 75 3.36 33.49 -44.93
CA TYR A 75 3.20 33.00 -43.57
C TYR A 75 4.50 33.34 -42.82
N PHE A 76 4.47 34.40 -42.03
CA PHE A 76 5.46 34.60 -40.98
C PHE A 76 5.32 33.41 -40.01
N PRO A 77 6.37 32.62 -39.76
CA PRO A 77 6.31 31.61 -38.71
C PRO A 77 6.26 32.39 -37.39
N GLY A 78 5.04 32.61 -36.90
CA GLY A 78 4.84 32.94 -35.51
C GLY A 78 5.52 31.85 -34.71
N LYS A 79 6.51 32.23 -33.91
CA LYS A 79 7.09 31.42 -32.85
C LYS A 79 5.90 30.83 -32.09
N LEU A 80 5.63 29.53 -32.31
CA LEU A 80 4.88 28.76 -31.34
C LEU A 80 5.71 28.89 -30.06
N ASN A 81 5.22 29.67 -29.11
CA ASN A 81 5.60 29.46 -27.73
C ASN A 81 5.13 28.05 -27.44
N GLU A 82 6.00 27.06 -27.65
CA GLU A 82 5.86 25.75 -27.04
C GLU A 82 5.74 26.05 -25.55
N THR A 83 4.50 26.06 -25.06
CA THR A 83 4.23 25.95 -23.64
C THR A 83 4.92 24.66 -23.24
N GLU A 84 6.07 24.79 -22.58
CA GLU A 84 6.88 23.68 -22.13
C GLU A 84 5.95 22.72 -21.38
N ASP A 85 5.80 21.51 -21.94
CA ASP A 85 4.87 20.52 -21.39
C ASP A 85 5.30 20.22 -19.95
N SER A 86 4.49 20.63 -18.98
CA SER A 86 4.77 20.53 -17.55
C SER A 86 4.82 19.07 -17.06
N CYS A 87 4.35 18.14 -17.89
CA CYS A 87 4.39 16.70 -17.66
C CYS A 87 5.54 15.98 -18.38
N LEU A 88 6.37 16.70 -19.14
CA LEU A 88 7.53 16.11 -19.80
C LEU A 88 8.46 15.46 -18.78
N GLY A 89 8.75 14.17 -18.97
CA GLY A 89 9.56 13.37 -18.03
C GLY A 89 8.84 12.95 -16.74
N ARG A 90 7.54 13.26 -16.63
CA ARG A 90 6.68 12.95 -15.48
C ARG A 90 5.49 12.07 -15.85
N TYR A 91 5.26 11.81 -17.13
CA TYR A 91 4.17 10.94 -17.56
C TYR A 91 4.24 9.54 -16.94
N ILE A 92 3.12 9.08 -16.39
CA ILE A 92 2.95 7.74 -15.85
C ILE A 92 1.79 7.05 -16.57
N TYR A 93 2.06 5.86 -17.08
CA TYR A 93 1.02 4.97 -17.60
C TYR A 93 0.63 3.97 -16.51
N ILE A 94 -0.66 3.74 -16.31
CA ILE A 94 -1.16 2.72 -15.39
C ILE A 94 -1.53 1.49 -16.21
N HIS A 95 -0.98 0.32 -15.87
CA HIS A 95 -1.42 -0.93 -16.47
C HIS A 95 -2.90 -1.20 -16.17
N ASP A 96 -3.68 -1.44 -17.22
CA ASP A 96 -5.02 -2.02 -17.12
C ASP A 96 -4.92 -3.52 -16.81
N LEU A 97 -4.74 -3.82 -15.52
CA LEU A 97 -4.61 -5.20 -15.03
C LEU A 97 -5.97 -5.91 -14.99
N PRO A 98 -6.01 -7.24 -15.24
CA PRO A 98 -7.18 -8.05 -14.90
C PRO A 98 -7.60 -7.85 -13.43
N GLU A 99 -8.91 -7.62 -13.21
CA GLU A 99 -9.48 -7.24 -11.90
C GLU A 99 -9.07 -8.16 -10.73
N ARG A 100 -8.78 -9.43 -11.01
CA ARG A 100 -8.28 -10.41 -10.02
C ARG A 100 -7.02 -9.98 -9.27
N PHE A 101 -6.23 -9.06 -9.82
CA PHE A 101 -5.00 -8.56 -9.21
C PHE A 101 -5.26 -7.37 -8.28
N ASN A 102 -6.43 -6.74 -8.34
CA ASN A 102 -6.75 -5.57 -7.52
C ASN A 102 -8.22 -5.50 -7.11
N GLU A 103 -9.13 -5.12 -8.00
CA GLU A 103 -10.52 -4.83 -7.69
C GLU A 103 -11.23 -6.05 -7.08
N ASP A 104 -11.01 -7.27 -7.59
CA ASP A 104 -11.62 -8.47 -7.01
C ASP A 104 -11.02 -8.83 -5.64
N VAL A 105 -9.76 -8.47 -5.37
CA VAL A 105 -9.13 -8.66 -4.06
C VAL A 105 -9.91 -7.89 -3.00
N ILE A 106 -10.30 -6.65 -3.30
CA ILE A 106 -11.03 -5.79 -2.36
C ILE A 106 -12.55 -5.99 -2.41
N LYS A 107 -13.14 -6.43 -3.53
CA LYS A 107 -14.54 -6.87 -3.58
C LYS A 107 -14.80 -8.05 -2.64
N ASP A 108 -13.84 -8.99 -2.56
CA ASP A 108 -13.86 -10.09 -1.60
C ASP A 108 -13.05 -9.78 -0.32
N CYS A 109 -13.22 -8.57 0.23
CA CYS A 109 -12.50 -8.12 1.43
C CYS A 109 -12.71 -8.98 2.68
N GLN A 110 -13.78 -9.79 2.72
CA GLN A 110 -14.01 -10.74 3.80
C GLN A 110 -12.96 -11.85 3.81
N SER A 111 -12.50 -12.32 2.64
CA SER A 111 -11.40 -13.29 2.53
C SER A 111 -10.06 -12.78 3.07
N ILE A 112 -9.87 -11.45 3.13
CA ILE A 112 -8.68 -10.81 3.69
C ILE A 112 -8.76 -10.75 5.23
N THR A 113 -9.99 -10.78 5.78
CA THR A 113 -10.24 -10.65 7.22
C THR A 113 -9.98 -11.97 7.94
N ARG A 114 -9.14 -11.95 8.98
CA ARG A 114 -8.94 -13.12 9.85
C ARG A 114 -9.85 -13.06 11.06
N SER A 115 -10.12 -14.23 11.62
CA SER A 115 -10.84 -14.36 12.90
C SER A 115 -10.15 -13.66 14.08
N THR A 116 -8.83 -13.47 14.01
CA THR A 116 -8.06 -12.77 15.05
C THR A 116 -7.99 -11.26 14.85
N ASP A 117 -8.51 -10.73 13.74
CA ASP A 117 -8.47 -9.31 13.48
C ASP A 117 -9.60 -8.61 14.24
N LYS A 118 -9.27 -7.50 14.92
CA LYS A 118 -10.23 -6.76 15.76
C LYS A 118 -11.39 -6.18 14.95
N TYR A 119 -11.13 -5.78 13.71
CA TYR A 119 -12.11 -5.22 12.78
C TYR A 119 -11.97 -5.88 11.42
N SER A 120 -13.08 -5.96 10.69
CA SER A 120 -13.09 -6.43 9.31
C SER A 120 -12.21 -5.55 8.42
N MET A 121 -11.45 -6.18 7.53
CA MET A 121 -10.68 -5.47 6.52
C MET A 121 -11.54 -4.73 5.52
N CYS A 122 -12.81 -5.14 5.34
CA CYS A 122 -13.79 -4.39 4.57
C CYS A 122 -14.00 -2.98 5.13
N LYS A 123 -14.01 -2.85 6.47
CA LYS A 123 -14.14 -1.54 7.12
C LYS A 123 -12.96 -0.63 6.80
N SER A 124 -11.77 -1.20 6.61
CA SER A 124 -10.57 -0.44 6.22
C SER A 124 -10.61 0.06 4.77
N LEU A 125 -11.54 -0.40 3.93
CA LEU A 125 -11.71 0.08 2.55
C LEU A 125 -12.54 1.37 2.46
N GLU A 126 -13.27 1.72 3.52
CA GLU A 126 -14.01 2.98 3.59
C GLU A 126 -13.10 4.17 3.29
N ASN A 127 -13.69 5.24 2.76
CA ASN A 127 -12.97 6.48 2.45
C ASN A 127 -11.74 6.25 1.55
N SER A 128 -11.83 5.39 0.53
CA SER A 128 -10.74 5.07 -0.41
C SER A 128 -9.52 4.39 0.24
N GLY A 129 -9.76 3.51 1.21
CA GLY A 129 -8.70 2.78 1.93
C GLY A 129 -8.18 3.47 3.19
N LEU A 130 -8.69 4.67 3.51
CA LEU A 130 -8.34 5.39 4.74
C LEU A 130 -9.00 4.75 5.97
N GLY A 131 -10.09 4.00 5.80
CA GLY A 131 -10.91 3.46 6.87
C GLY A 131 -11.92 4.48 7.42
N PRO A 132 -12.63 4.14 8.50
CA PRO A 132 -13.68 4.99 9.08
C PRO A 132 -13.11 6.31 9.61
N GLY A 133 -13.86 7.39 9.49
CA GLY A 133 -13.52 8.66 10.14
C GLY A 133 -13.47 8.51 11.66
N ILE A 134 -12.52 9.20 12.31
CA ILE A 134 -12.42 9.27 13.76
C ILE A 134 -13.25 10.46 14.24
N GLU A 135 -14.42 10.17 14.80
CA GLU A 135 -15.25 11.16 15.49
C GLU A 135 -14.82 11.25 16.96
N ALA A 136 -14.09 12.30 17.33
CA ALA A 136 -13.80 12.57 18.74
C ALA A 136 -14.92 13.44 19.31
N LEU A 137 -15.66 12.90 20.29
CA LEU A 137 -16.82 13.54 20.95
C LEU A 137 -16.52 14.92 21.56
N ASN A 138 -15.24 15.25 21.78
CA ASN A 138 -14.74 16.55 22.26
C ASN A 138 -13.60 17.13 21.37
N ALA A 139 -13.46 16.66 20.13
CA ALA A 139 -12.41 17.18 19.27
C ALA A 139 -12.72 18.61 18.84
N SER A 140 -11.81 19.52 19.20
CA SER A 140 -11.56 20.75 18.46
C SER A 140 -11.58 20.49 16.96
N ASP A 141 -11.95 21.48 16.14
CA ASP A 141 -12.02 21.39 14.68
C ASP A 141 -10.77 20.76 13.99
N LEU A 142 -9.63 20.75 14.68
CA LEU A 142 -8.37 20.07 14.33
C LEU A 142 -8.50 18.59 13.91
N TRP A 143 -9.48 17.84 14.41
CA TRP A 143 -9.63 16.41 14.08
C TRP A 143 -10.67 16.14 12.99
N LYS A 144 -11.49 17.14 12.64
CA LYS A 144 -12.59 16.94 11.71
C LYS A 144 -12.05 16.67 10.31
N ASN A 145 -12.61 15.65 9.67
CA ASN A 145 -12.42 15.33 8.25
C ASN A 145 -10.98 15.00 7.79
N SER A 146 -10.02 14.83 8.70
CA SER A 146 -8.62 14.53 8.34
C SER A 146 -8.07 13.31 9.07
N TRP A 147 -8.85 12.67 9.94
CA TRP A 147 -8.41 11.60 10.80
C TRP A 147 -9.25 10.36 10.59
N PHE A 148 -8.59 9.23 10.35
CA PHE A 148 -9.23 7.97 10.00
C PHE A 148 -8.61 6.81 10.76
N SER A 149 -9.40 5.78 11.06
CA SER A 149 -8.92 4.54 11.68
C SER A 149 -8.24 3.65 10.63
N THR A 150 -7.14 4.17 10.07
CA THR A 150 -6.43 3.58 8.95
C THR A 150 -5.71 2.31 9.36
N ASN A 151 -5.85 1.27 8.54
CA ASN A 151 -5.14 0.02 8.74
C ASN A 151 -3.75 0.08 8.11
N GLN A 152 -2.74 -0.40 8.85
CA GLN A 152 -1.33 -0.34 8.41
C GLN A 152 -1.05 -1.05 7.07
N PHE A 153 -1.92 -1.98 6.63
CA PHE A 153 -1.76 -2.75 5.40
C PHE A 153 -2.52 -2.17 4.20
N MET A 154 -3.17 -0.99 4.33
CA MET A 154 -4.01 -0.41 3.26
C MET A 154 -3.26 0.45 2.24
N LEU A 155 -1.94 0.54 2.33
CA LEU A 155 -1.13 1.42 1.48
C LEU A 155 -1.36 1.22 -0.02
N GLU A 156 -1.59 -0.03 -0.46
CA GLU A 156 -1.89 -0.35 -1.87
C GLU A 156 -3.14 0.36 -2.39
N VAL A 157 -4.21 0.36 -1.58
CA VAL A 157 -5.49 0.99 -1.92
C VAL A 157 -5.37 2.51 -1.86
N ILE A 158 -4.73 3.04 -0.82
CA ILE A 158 -4.53 4.48 -0.65
C ILE A 158 -3.72 5.06 -1.81
N PHE A 159 -2.58 4.43 -2.11
CA PHE A 159 -1.67 4.90 -3.16
C PHE A 159 -2.27 4.74 -4.55
N HIS A 160 -3.01 3.66 -4.83
CA HIS A 160 -3.69 3.50 -6.11
C HIS A 160 -4.78 4.58 -6.31
N ASN A 161 -5.57 4.89 -5.27
CA ASN A 161 -6.56 5.98 -5.37
C ASN A 161 -5.90 7.36 -5.53
N ARG A 162 -4.72 7.59 -4.94
CA ARG A 162 -3.92 8.79 -5.20
C ARG A 162 -3.38 8.83 -6.63
N MET A 163 -2.87 7.70 -7.12
CA MET A 163 -2.34 7.57 -8.48
C MET A 163 -3.40 7.92 -9.53
N LYS A 164 -4.65 7.47 -9.35
CA LYS A 164 -5.79 7.79 -10.24
C LYS A 164 -6.04 9.30 -10.42
N LYS A 165 -5.45 10.16 -9.57
CA LYS A 165 -5.57 11.62 -9.60
C LYS A 165 -4.25 12.34 -9.90
N TYR A 166 -3.21 11.60 -10.28
CA TYR A 166 -1.93 12.19 -10.64
C TYR A 166 -2.05 13.02 -11.93
N ASP A 167 -1.51 14.23 -11.96
CA ASP A 167 -1.70 15.16 -13.08
C ASP A 167 -1.14 14.67 -14.40
N CYS A 168 -0.03 13.95 -14.34
CA CYS A 168 0.70 13.49 -15.51
C CYS A 168 0.40 12.02 -15.81
N LEU A 169 -0.86 11.60 -15.68
CA LEU A 169 -1.30 10.34 -16.25
C LEU A 169 -1.41 10.46 -17.77
N THR A 170 -1.07 9.37 -18.47
CA THR A 170 -1.25 9.27 -19.93
C THR A 170 -1.84 7.90 -20.27
N ASP A 171 -2.72 7.89 -21.27
CA ASP A 171 -3.23 6.66 -21.89
C ASP A 171 -2.28 6.13 -22.98
N ASP A 172 -1.37 6.98 -23.48
CA ASP A 172 -0.31 6.58 -24.40
C ASP A 172 0.92 6.14 -23.61
N SER A 173 1.11 4.82 -23.53
CA SER A 173 2.24 4.23 -22.82
C SER A 173 3.59 4.56 -23.45
N ALA A 174 3.65 4.99 -24.72
CA ALA A 174 4.90 5.40 -25.38
C ALA A 174 5.46 6.72 -24.83
N LEU A 175 4.60 7.61 -24.31
CA LEU A 175 5.01 8.87 -23.68
C LEU A 175 5.45 8.69 -22.21
N ALA A 176 5.09 7.55 -21.61
CA ALA A 176 5.28 7.32 -20.18
C ALA A 176 6.76 7.17 -19.80
N SER A 177 7.17 7.96 -18.81
CA SER A 177 8.48 7.87 -18.16
C SER A 177 8.53 6.74 -17.12
N ALA A 178 7.39 6.32 -16.60
CA ALA A 178 7.25 5.19 -15.70
C ALA A 178 5.92 4.46 -15.93
N VAL A 179 5.88 3.19 -15.56
CA VAL A 179 4.68 2.35 -15.68
C VAL A 179 4.27 1.84 -14.30
N PHE A 180 3.09 2.26 -13.83
CA PHE A 180 2.54 1.80 -12.57
C PHE A 180 1.78 0.48 -12.75
N VAL A 181 2.11 -0.52 -11.93
CA VAL A 181 1.43 -1.82 -11.88
C VAL A 181 0.54 -1.83 -10.63
N PRO A 182 -0.79 -1.61 -10.76
CA PRO A 182 -1.71 -1.55 -9.62
C PRO A 182 -2.06 -2.95 -9.07
N TYR A 183 -1.05 -3.75 -8.70
CA TYR A 183 -1.24 -5.07 -8.08
C TYR A 183 -1.31 -4.96 -6.56
N TYR A 184 -2.39 -5.44 -5.95
CA TYR A 184 -2.56 -5.47 -4.49
C TYR A 184 -1.87 -6.69 -3.87
N SER A 185 -0.59 -6.87 -4.18
CA SER A 185 0.30 -7.94 -3.72
C SER A 185 0.19 -8.31 -2.24
N GLY A 186 0.11 -7.31 -1.35
CA GLY A 186 0.07 -7.49 0.09
C GLY A 186 -1.28 -7.98 0.58
N LEU A 187 -2.36 -7.40 0.06
CA LEU A 187 -3.73 -7.83 0.35
C LEU A 187 -4.05 -9.20 -0.24
N ASP A 188 -3.60 -9.45 -1.47
CA ASP A 188 -3.75 -10.73 -2.16
C ASP A 188 -3.01 -11.85 -1.40
N LEU A 189 -1.73 -11.65 -1.08
CA LEU A 189 -0.95 -12.60 -0.28
C LEU A 189 -1.63 -12.88 1.06
N ARG A 190 -2.21 -11.85 1.70
CA ARG A 190 -2.88 -12.00 3.00
C ARG A 190 -4.04 -12.99 2.98
N ARG A 191 -4.78 -13.12 1.87
CA ARG A 191 -5.85 -14.13 1.71
C ARG A 191 -5.32 -15.56 1.93
N TYR A 192 -4.05 -15.80 1.62
CA TYR A 192 -3.43 -17.12 1.58
C TYR A 192 -2.30 -17.34 2.59
N LEU A 193 -1.93 -16.33 3.40
CA LEU A 193 -0.78 -16.42 4.32
C LEU A 193 -0.93 -17.52 5.38
N TRP A 194 -2.14 -17.80 5.86
CA TRP A 194 -2.39 -18.74 6.96
C TRP A 194 -3.15 -19.97 6.47
N GLY A 195 -2.63 -21.17 6.76
CA GLY A 195 -3.33 -22.45 6.49
C GLY A 195 -3.22 -22.97 5.05
N PHE A 196 -2.90 -22.11 4.07
CA PHE A 196 -2.75 -22.50 2.66
C PHE A 196 -1.35 -23.02 2.33
N ASN A 197 -1.27 -23.80 1.24
CA ASN A 197 -0.02 -24.30 0.68
C ASN A 197 0.76 -23.19 -0.02
N THR A 198 2.08 -23.36 -0.14
CA THR A 198 2.98 -22.37 -0.76
C THR A 198 2.61 -22.08 -2.22
N SER A 199 2.22 -23.08 -3.00
CA SER A 199 1.76 -22.90 -4.39
C SER A 199 0.59 -21.93 -4.50
N MET A 200 -0.34 -21.94 -3.53
CA MET A 200 -1.48 -21.00 -3.53
C MET A 200 -1.03 -19.57 -3.21
N ARG A 201 -0.06 -19.40 -2.32
CA ARG A 201 0.50 -18.08 -1.98
C ARG A 201 1.29 -17.44 -3.12
N ASP A 202 1.80 -18.25 -4.04
CA ASP A 202 2.64 -17.80 -5.15
C ASP A 202 1.86 -17.60 -6.47
N LEU A 203 0.68 -18.21 -6.60
CA LEU A 203 -0.07 -18.30 -7.86
C LEU A 203 -0.32 -16.93 -8.53
N SER A 204 -0.91 -15.98 -7.80
CA SER A 204 -1.21 -14.64 -8.34
C SER A 204 0.05 -13.91 -8.81
N GLY A 205 1.15 -14.03 -8.05
CA GLY A 205 2.42 -13.41 -8.40
C GLY A 205 3.02 -13.98 -9.69
N ILE A 206 2.98 -15.31 -9.84
CA ILE A 206 3.43 -16.03 -11.05
C ILE A 206 2.60 -15.59 -12.26
N ASP A 207 1.27 -15.56 -12.10
CA ASP A 207 0.41 -15.19 -13.20
C ASP A 207 0.57 -13.73 -13.62
N LEU A 208 0.78 -12.83 -12.66
CA LEU A 208 0.98 -11.41 -12.93
C LEU A 208 2.22 -11.19 -13.77
N VAL A 209 3.36 -11.79 -13.40
CA VAL A 209 4.60 -11.60 -14.16
C VAL A 209 4.49 -12.19 -15.56
N ALA A 210 3.80 -13.33 -15.71
CA ALA A 210 3.52 -13.92 -17.02
C ALA A 210 2.60 -13.04 -17.88
N TRP A 211 1.67 -12.31 -17.26
CA TRP A 211 0.83 -11.32 -17.94
C TRP A 211 1.64 -10.11 -18.37
N LEU A 212 2.45 -9.53 -17.47
CA LEU A 212 3.29 -8.36 -17.71
C LEU A 212 4.29 -8.63 -18.85
N ALA A 213 4.96 -9.78 -18.83
CA ALA A 213 5.97 -10.13 -19.83
C ALA A 213 5.45 -10.14 -21.29
N ARG A 214 4.12 -10.26 -21.49
CA ARG A 214 3.50 -10.24 -22.81
C ARG A 214 3.20 -8.84 -23.32
N LYS A 215 3.23 -7.83 -22.45
CA LYS A 215 2.82 -6.45 -22.75
C LYS A 215 3.90 -5.68 -23.52
N PRO A 216 3.53 -4.80 -24.47
CA PRO A 216 4.50 -3.98 -25.19
C PRO A 216 5.29 -3.07 -24.24
N GLU A 217 4.67 -2.55 -23.19
CA GLU A 217 5.31 -1.73 -22.15
C GLU A 217 6.47 -2.47 -21.49
N TRP A 218 6.27 -3.76 -21.19
CA TRP A 218 7.30 -4.59 -20.59
C TRP A 218 8.50 -4.77 -21.52
N LYS A 219 8.24 -5.03 -22.81
CA LYS A 219 9.28 -5.30 -23.81
C LYS A 219 10.21 -4.11 -24.03
N ARG A 220 9.77 -2.89 -23.74
CA ARG A 220 10.58 -1.67 -23.91
C ARG A 220 11.82 -1.65 -23.03
N ASN A 221 11.66 -1.94 -21.74
CA ASN A 221 12.73 -1.81 -20.74
C ASN A 221 12.85 -3.04 -19.81
N SER A 222 12.25 -4.18 -20.19
CA SER A 222 12.25 -5.42 -19.40
C SER A 222 11.80 -5.23 -17.95
N GLY A 223 10.85 -4.32 -17.72
CA GLY A 223 10.29 -4.01 -16.39
C GLY A 223 11.07 -2.99 -15.56
N MET A 224 12.22 -2.46 -16.03
CA MET A 224 13.03 -1.51 -15.25
C MET A 224 12.37 -0.13 -15.06
N ASP A 225 11.46 0.24 -15.94
CA ASP A 225 10.59 1.42 -15.85
C ASP A 225 9.25 1.13 -15.15
N HIS A 226 9.05 -0.10 -14.66
CA HIS A 226 7.86 -0.48 -13.93
C HIS A 226 8.05 -0.31 -12.43
N PHE A 227 6.97 0.07 -11.75
CA PHE A 227 6.92 0.07 -10.30
C PHE A 227 5.56 -0.37 -9.77
N LEU A 228 5.57 -0.92 -8.55
CA LEU A 228 4.37 -1.27 -7.80
C LEU A 228 4.56 -0.93 -6.34
N ILE A 229 3.46 -0.91 -5.59
CA ILE A 229 3.47 -0.66 -4.15
C ILE A 229 2.89 -1.84 -3.39
N SER A 230 3.33 -2.03 -2.16
CA SER A 230 2.77 -3.01 -1.24
C SER A 230 2.59 -2.46 0.16
N GLY A 231 1.44 -2.77 0.76
CA GLY A 231 1.19 -2.53 2.17
C GLY A 231 1.92 -3.50 3.09
N ARG A 232 2.75 -4.41 2.57
CA ARG A 232 3.57 -5.36 3.35
C ARG A 232 5.05 -5.08 3.19
N ILE A 233 5.85 -5.69 4.06
CA ILE A 233 7.31 -5.55 4.05
C ILE A 233 7.91 -6.38 2.91
N ALA A 234 9.04 -5.95 2.35
CA ALA A 234 9.69 -6.65 1.23
C ALA A 234 10.06 -8.13 1.55
N ARG A 235 10.30 -8.44 2.83
CA ARG A 235 10.58 -9.80 3.31
C ARG A 235 9.39 -10.76 3.13
N ASP A 236 8.16 -10.27 3.15
CA ASP A 236 6.96 -11.12 3.03
C ASP A 236 6.84 -11.77 1.65
N PHE A 237 7.61 -11.29 0.67
CA PHE A 237 7.63 -11.79 -0.70
C PHE A 237 8.91 -12.57 -1.05
N ARG A 238 9.72 -12.92 -0.05
CA ARG A 238 10.96 -13.69 -0.17
C ARG A 238 11.01 -14.79 0.86
N ARG A 239 10.10 -15.76 0.71
CA ARG A 239 10.01 -16.92 1.60
C ARG A 239 11.32 -17.72 1.59
N LYS A 240 11.70 -18.24 2.77
CA LYS A 240 13.00 -18.91 2.98
C LYS A 240 13.13 -20.29 2.32
N SER A 241 12.02 -21.02 2.19
CA SER A 241 11.97 -22.34 1.55
C SER A 241 10.55 -22.67 1.09
N ASN A 242 10.35 -23.81 0.44
CA ASN A 242 9.01 -24.27 0.03
C ASN A 242 8.24 -25.02 1.14
N ARG A 243 8.72 -25.00 2.38
CA ARG A 243 7.97 -25.56 3.51
C ARG A 243 6.71 -24.74 3.79
N LYS A 244 5.56 -25.41 3.97
CA LYS A 244 4.27 -24.78 4.28
C LYS A 244 4.31 -23.87 5.53
N SER A 245 5.17 -24.21 6.50
CA SER A 245 5.40 -23.44 7.73
C SER A 245 6.12 -22.11 7.51
N ASP A 246 6.85 -21.97 6.41
CA ASP A 246 7.64 -20.77 6.16
C ASP A 246 6.73 -19.63 5.70
N TRP A 247 7.05 -18.43 6.16
CA TRP A 247 6.23 -17.23 5.99
C TRP A 247 6.43 -16.58 4.62
N GLY A 248 5.34 -16.13 4.00
CA GLY A 248 5.36 -15.30 2.79
C GLY A 248 5.17 -16.03 1.46
N SER A 249 5.33 -15.28 0.37
CA SER A 249 5.39 -15.77 -1.02
C SER A 249 6.81 -15.71 -1.59
N ASN A 250 6.98 -16.17 -2.83
CA ASN A 250 8.19 -16.02 -3.63
C ASN A 250 8.07 -14.94 -4.71
N PHE A 251 7.07 -14.06 -4.65
CA PHE A 251 6.83 -13.07 -5.71
C PHE A 251 8.07 -12.24 -6.05
N ARG A 252 8.90 -11.87 -5.06
CA ARG A 252 10.12 -11.09 -5.27
C ARG A 252 11.37 -11.91 -5.54
N LEU A 253 11.21 -13.22 -5.78
CA LEU A 253 12.23 -14.12 -6.30
C LEU A 253 11.93 -14.54 -7.74
N LEU A 254 10.84 -14.04 -8.34
CA LEU A 254 10.53 -14.24 -9.75
C LEU A 254 11.39 -13.29 -10.60
N PRO A 255 12.07 -13.77 -11.66
CA PRO A 255 13.02 -12.96 -12.44
C PRO A 255 12.43 -11.64 -12.96
N GLU A 256 11.21 -11.68 -13.48
CA GLU A 256 10.52 -10.48 -13.95
C GLU A 256 10.26 -9.51 -12.81
N SER A 257 9.73 -10.01 -11.69
CA SER A 257 9.46 -9.17 -10.52
C SER A 257 10.74 -8.48 -10.05
N GLU A 258 11.88 -9.15 -9.99
CA GLU A 258 13.15 -8.56 -9.56
C GLU A 258 13.55 -7.30 -10.34
N ASN A 259 13.13 -7.15 -11.61
CA ASN A 259 13.38 -5.94 -12.40
C ASN A 259 12.47 -4.75 -12.04
N ILE A 260 11.28 -5.02 -11.48
CA ILE A 260 10.31 -4.00 -11.08
C ILE A 260 10.78 -3.33 -9.79
N THR A 261 10.67 -1.99 -9.71
CA THR A 261 10.86 -1.27 -8.44
C THR A 261 9.63 -1.47 -7.54
N MET A 262 9.82 -2.05 -6.35
CA MET A 262 8.75 -2.31 -5.39
C MET A 262 8.85 -1.34 -4.21
N LEU A 263 7.84 -0.49 -4.06
CA LEU A 263 7.64 0.35 -2.89
C LEU A 263 6.99 -0.48 -1.79
N THR A 264 7.59 -0.56 -0.61
CA THR A 264 7.10 -1.36 0.52
C THR A 264 7.20 -0.57 1.82
N ILE A 265 6.45 -0.96 2.85
CA ILE A 265 6.51 -0.29 4.16
C ILE A 265 7.84 -0.54 4.92
N GLU A 266 8.61 -1.56 4.51
CA GLU A 266 10.01 -1.75 4.90
C GLU A 266 10.80 -2.38 3.75
N THR A 267 12.01 -1.87 3.51
CA THR A 267 12.87 -2.34 2.42
C THR A 267 13.39 -3.77 2.65
N GLY A 268 13.80 -4.42 1.56
CA GLY A 268 14.57 -5.66 1.58
C GLY A 268 16.05 -5.41 1.28
N TYR A 269 16.77 -6.49 0.99
CA TYR A 269 18.17 -6.41 0.57
C TYR A 269 18.35 -6.08 -0.92
N SER A 270 17.27 -6.13 -1.71
CA SER A 270 17.36 -5.82 -3.14
C SER A 270 17.41 -4.32 -3.37
N LYS A 271 18.25 -3.89 -4.32
CA LYS A 271 18.32 -2.49 -4.77
C LYS A 271 16.99 -1.96 -5.31
N ASN A 272 16.09 -2.84 -5.74
CA ASN A 272 14.78 -2.51 -6.31
C ASN A 272 13.66 -2.54 -5.27
N ASP A 273 13.97 -2.83 -4.01
CA ASP A 273 13.04 -2.58 -2.92
C ASP A 273 13.31 -1.18 -2.38
N VAL A 274 12.27 -0.36 -2.27
CA VAL A 274 12.37 0.98 -1.69
C VAL A 274 11.35 1.10 -0.58
N ALA A 275 11.78 1.56 0.59
CA ALA A 275 10.86 1.75 1.70
C ALA A 275 10.15 3.10 1.61
N VAL A 276 8.84 3.08 1.83
CA VAL A 276 7.97 4.25 1.98
C VAL A 276 7.26 4.20 3.33
N PRO A 277 6.85 5.34 3.91
CA PRO A 277 6.21 5.41 5.21
C PRO A 277 4.98 4.50 5.33
N TYR A 278 4.77 3.93 6.52
CA TYR A 278 3.49 3.30 6.84
C TYR A 278 2.37 4.34 6.76
N PRO A 279 1.15 3.97 6.30
CA PRO A 279 0.01 4.87 6.42
C PRO A 279 -0.29 5.13 7.90
N THR A 280 -0.40 6.41 8.24
CA THR A 280 -0.71 6.88 9.61
C THR A 280 -2.22 7.08 9.77
N TYR A 281 -2.67 7.74 10.84
CA TYR A 281 -4.10 8.03 11.05
C TYR A 281 -4.53 9.39 10.48
N PHE A 282 -3.59 10.23 10.03
CA PHE A 282 -3.84 11.59 9.55
C PHE A 282 -3.67 11.66 8.04
N HIS A 283 -4.73 12.09 7.37
CA HIS A 283 -4.84 12.19 5.92
C HIS A 283 -5.43 13.58 5.59
N PRO A 284 -4.58 14.61 5.46
CA PRO A 284 -5.02 15.97 5.23
C PRO A 284 -5.68 16.09 3.86
N ALA A 285 -6.77 16.84 3.81
CA ALA A 285 -7.48 17.14 2.58
C ALA A 285 -6.92 18.36 1.83
N ASN A 286 -6.20 19.24 2.54
CA ASN A 286 -5.57 20.46 2.01
C ASN A 286 -4.37 20.90 2.87
N ASP A 287 -3.59 21.84 2.34
CA ASP A 287 -2.36 22.36 2.96
C ASP A 287 -2.62 23.02 4.33
N PHE A 288 -3.78 23.67 4.48
CA PHE A 288 -4.16 24.32 5.73
C PHE A 288 -4.23 23.34 6.90
N GLN A 289 -4.80 22.15 6.71
CA GLN A 289 -4.88 21.13 7.76
C GLN A 289 -3.50 20.63 8.20
N VAL A 290 -2.54 20.55 7.27
CA VAL A 290 -1.15 20.21 7.58
C VAL A 290 -0.53 21.28 8.49
N HIS A 291 -0.62 22.54 8.08
CA HIS A 291 -0.07 23.66 8.85
C HIS A 291 -0.75 23.81 10.22
N GLN A 292 -2.06 23.65 10.26
CA GLN A 292 -2.84 23.71 11.50
C GLN A 292 -2.38 22.63 12.49
N TRP A 293 -2.12 21.42 12.00
CA TRP A 293 -1.59 20.33 12.83
C TRP A 293 -0.17 20.61 13.31
N GLN A 294 0.73 21.10 12.45
CA GLN A 294 2.08 21.48 12.83
C GLN A 294 2.10 22.57 13.91
N GLU A 295 1.28 23.62 13.76
CA GLU A 295 1.15 24.71 14.73
C GLU A 295 0.59 24.23 16.07
N PHE A 296 -0.43 23.36 16.02
CA PHE A 296 -0.96 22.72 17.22
C PHE A 296 0.15 21.94 17.94
N LEU A 297 0.97 21.19 17.21
CA LEU A 297 2.08 20.43 17.78
C LEU A 297 3.17 21.30 18.36
N ARG A 298 3.51 22.45 17.77
CA ARG A 298 4.53 23.37 18.33
C ARG A 298 4.16 23.84 19.73
N LYS A 299 2.87 24.04 19.99
CA LYS A 299 2.32 24.54 21.27
C LYS A 299 2.05 23.45 22.32
N GLN A 300 2.21 22.16 21.99
CA GLN A 300 1.90 21.08 22.94
C GLN A 300 2.85 21.06 24.14
N ASN A 301 2.27 20.98 25.33
CA ASN A 301 2.99 20.69 26.56
C ASN A 301 3.34 19.18 26.64
N ARG A 302 4.57 18.87 27.05
CA ARG A 302 5.12 17.50 27.10
C ARG A 302 5.63 17.19 28.50
N PRO A 303 4.74 16.81 29.45
CA PRO A 303 5.13 16.55 30.84
C PRO A 303 6.01 15.31 31.01
N TYR A 304 5.99 14.38 30.06
CA TYR A 304 6.78 13.15 30.14
C TYR A 304 8.07 13.27 29.31
N LEU A 305 9.18 12.81 29.87
CA LEU A 305 10.45 12.77 29.13
C LEU A 305 10.36 11.76 27.98
N PHE A 306 9.79 10.58 28.24
CA PHE A 306 9.64 9.57 27.20
C PHE A 306 8.38 8.74 27.38
N SER A 307 7.97 8.05 26.32
CA SER A 307 6.87 7.08 26.38
C SER A 307 7.15 5.82 25.61
N PHE A 308 6.41 4.77 25.96
CA PHE A 308 6.39 3.52 25.21
C PHE A 308 4.97 2.97 25.10
N ALA A 309 4.57 2.66 23.87
CA ALA A 309 3.39 1.86 23.56
C ALA A 309 3.83 0.46 23.15
N GLY A 310 3.65 -0.51 24.05
CA GLY A 310 4.03 -1.89 23.77
C GLY A 310 3.54 -2.89 24.82
N ALA A 311 3.72 -4.17 24.50
CA ALA A 311 3.46 -5.27 25.41
C ALA A 311 4.67 -6.20 25.48
N ARG A 312 4.86 -6.85 26.64
CA ARG A 312 5.84 -7.93 26.79
C ARG A 312 5.46 -9.10 25.88
N ARG A 313 6.44 -9.68 25.20
CA ARG A 313 6.24 -10.92 24.42
C ARG A 313 6.45 -12.11 25.33
N SER A 314 5.37 -12.80 25.67
CA SER A 314 5.37 -13.94 26.62
C SER A 314 6.34 -15.07 26.26
N ARG A 315 6.71 -15.22 24.98
CA ARG A 315 7.64 -16.27 24.49
C ARG A 315 9.10 -15.82 24.31
N GLN A 316 9.46 -14.57 24.62
CA GLN A 316 10.81 -14.04 24.40
C GLN A 316 11.40 -13.43 25.69
N LYS A 317 11.98 -14.29 26.54
CA LYS A 317 12.78 -13.83 27.70
C LYS A 317 13.96 -12.99 27.20
N GLY A 318 14.24 -11.86 27.85
CA GLY A 318 15.32 -10.94 27.45
C GLY A 318 15.08 -10.16 26.15
N SER A 319 13.82 -10.05 25.68
CA SER A 319 13.51 -9.20 24.53
C SER A 319 13.76 -7.72 24.85
N ILE A 320 14.16 -6.94 23.84
CA ILE A 320 14.34 -5.49 23.98
C ILE A 320 13.09 -4.78 24.52
N ARG A 321 11.89 -5.29 24.19
CA ARG A 321 10.63 -4.75 24.70
C ARG A 321 10.47 -4.98 26.20
N ALA A 322 10.91 -6.12 26.72
CA ALA A 322 10.87 -6.37 28.16
C ALA A 322 11.78 -5.38 28.88
N GLU A 323 13.02 -5.22 28.41
CA GLU A 323 13.98 -4.26 28.97
C GLU A 323 13.45 -2.82 28.97
N ILE A 324 12.84 -2.38 27.86
CA ILE A 324 12.23 -1.06 27.76
C ILE A 324 11.08 -0.88 28.76
N ILE A 325 10.22 -1.90 28.91
CA ILE A 325 9.11 -1.86 29.86
C ILE A 325 9.64 -1.79 31.29
N ASP A 326 10.63 -2.62 31.63
CA ASP A 326 11.22 -2.68 32.96
C ASP A 326 11.85 -1.32 33.33
N GLN A 327 12.65 -0.73 32.44
CA GLN A 327 13.24 0.59 32.67
C GLN A 327 12.19 1.71 32.70
N CYS A 328 11.16 1.66 31.85
CA CYS A 328 10.08 2.64 31.84
C CYS A 328 9.29 2.61 33.16
N GLN A 329 8.93 1.42 33.65
CA GLN A 329 8.24 1.24 34.93
C GLN A 329 9.11 1.69 36.12
N ALA A 330 10.43 1.48 36.04
CA ALA A 330 11.38 1.95 37.05
C ALA A 330 11.70 3.45 36.98
N SER A 331 11.31 4.16 35.91
CA SER A 331 11.68 5.56 35.66
C SER A 331 10.76 6.58 36.33
N ASN A 332 10.03 6.18 37.39
CA ASN A 332 9.10 7.04 38.12
C ASN A 332 8.15 7.80 37.18
N LYS A 333 8.01 9.12 37.34
CA LYS A 333 7.13 9.98 36.53
C LYS A 333 7.74 10.41 35.17
N LEU A 334 8.95 9.94 34.83
CA LEU A 334 9.60 10.33 33.56
C LEU A 334 9.01 9.60 32.34
N CYS A 335 8.57 8.35 32.54
CA CYS A 335 8.03 7.53 31.47
C CYS A 335 6.50 7.46 31.51
N ASN A 336 5.85 7.70 30.37
CA ASN A 336 4.44 7.37 30.17
C ASN A 336 4.32 6.03 29.45
N PHE A 337 3.84 5.01 30.14
CA PHE A 337 3.70 3.65 29.60
C PHE A 337 2.27 3.34 29.21
N MET A 338 2.07 2.89 27.98
CA MET A 338 0.81 2.30 27.52
C MET A 338 0.99 0.80 27.27
N ASP A 339 0.35 0.00 28.12
CA ASP A 339 0.37 -1.45 28.00
C ASP A 339 -0.57 -1.92 26.88
N CYS A 340 0.00 -2.43 25.79
CA CYS A 340 -0.78 -2.98 24.68
C CYS A 340 -1.29 -4.40 24.92
N SER A 341 -1.03 -5.03 26.07
CA SER A 341 -1.44 -6.42 26.34
C SER A 341 -2.91 -6.54 26.74
N LEU A 342 -3.48 -5.48 27.33
CA LEU A 342 -4.85 -5.42 27.81
C LEU A 342 -5.67 -4.50 26.91
N PHE A 343 -6.79 -5.01 26.39
CA PHE A 343 -7.79 -4.26 25.61
C PHE A 343 -7.28 -3.57 24.32
N ASN A 344 -6.06 -3.88 23.83
CA ASN A 344 -5.45 -3.34 22.61
C ASN A 344 -5.55 -1.80 22.50
N GLN A 345 -5.23 -1.08 23.59
CA GLN A 345 -5.26 0.39 23.61
C GLN A 345 -4.39 1.04 22.53
N CYS A 346 -3.36 0.33 22.07
CA CYS A 346 -2.42 0.81 21.06
C CYS A 346 -2.97 0.81 19.62
N ASP A 347 -4.10 0.14 19.39
CA ASP A 347 -4.82 0.22 18.12
C ASP A 347 -5.82 1.38 18.11
N ASP A 348 -6.04 2.04 19.26
CA ASP A 348 -6.88 3.23 19.37
C ASP A 348 -6.05 4.49 19.04
N PRO A 349 -6.40 5.21 17.96
CA PRO A 349 -5.63 6.36 17.51
C PRO A 349 -5.65 7.52 18.50
N LEU A 350 -6.75 7.73 19.23
CA LEU A 350 -6.87 8.85 20.16
C LEU A 350 -5.96 8.64 21.38
N ASN A 351 -5.96 7.43 21.93
CA ASN A 351 -5.09 7.05 23.03
C ASN A 351 -3.61 7.15 22.63
N LEU A 352 -3.24 6.54 21.49
CA LEU A 352 -1.85 6.55 21.02
C LEU A 352 -1.35 7.97 20.73
N MET A 353 -2.17 8.79 20.06
CA MET A 353 -1.82 10.19 19.81
C MET A 353 -1.75 11.01 21.09
N SER A 354 -2.58 10.74 22.09
CA SER A 354 -2.50 11.40 23.40
C SER A 354 -1.18 11.07 24.13
N LEU A 355 -0.80 9.79 24.14
CA LEU A 355 0.46 9.31 24.72
C LEU A 355 1.67 10.01 24.10
N PHE A 356 1.77 9.99 22.77
CA PHE A 356 2.96 10.51 22.09
C PHE A 356 3.01 12.03 22.09
N ARG A 357 1.88 12.74 21.95
CA ARG A 357 1.85 14.21 22.01
C ARG A 357 2.25 14.78 23.37
N SER A 358 2.07 14.02 24.45
CA SER A 358 2.44 14.42 25.81
C SER A 358 3.87 14.03 26.21
N SER A 359 4.66 13.46 25.30
CA SER A 359 6.01 12.93 25.59
C SER A 359 7.08 13.58 24.71
N VAL A 360 8.27 13.86 25.24
CA VAL A 360 9.38 14.42 24.43
C VAL A 360 9.92 13.35 23.46
N PHE A 361 10.24 12.17 23.98
CA PHE A 361 10.79 11.05 23.23
C PHE A 361 9.81 9.87 23.16
N CYS A 362 9.81 9.13 22.05
CA CYS A 362 8.96 7.96 21.85
C CYS A 362 9.79 6.73 21.49
N LEU A 363 9.74 5.70 22.33
CA LEU A 363 10.57 4.51 22.17
C LEU A 363 10.03 3.61 21.05
N GLN A 364 10.86 3.38 20.01
CA GLN A 364 10.51 2.60 18.81
C GLN A 364 11.43 1.38 18.64
N PRO A 365 11.32 0.35 19.52
CA PRO A 365 12.07 -0.89 19.33
C PRO A 365 11.51 -1.70 18.16
N PRO A 366 12.37 -2.53 17.52
CA PRO A 366 11.92 -3.53 16.55
C PRO A 366 10.80 -4.45 17.08
N GLY A 367 10.03 -5.01 16.15
CA GLY A 367 8.91 -5.90 16.43
C GLY A 367 9.03 -7.26 15.75
N ASP A 368 8.06 -7.60 14.90
CA ASP A 368 8.18 -8.77 14.01
C ASP A 368 9.16 -8.49 12.86
N SER A 369 9.33 -7.21 12.55
CA SER A 369 10.26 -6.61 11.60
C SER A 369 11.02 -5.44 12.24
N LEU A 370 11.82 -4.71 11.46
CA LEU A 370 12.74 -3.69 11.98
C LEU A 370 12.02 -2.39 12.34
N THR A 371 11.01 -2.02 11.56
CA THR A 371 10.22 -0.81 11.75
C THR A 371 8.80 -1.14 12.20
N ARG A 372 8.19 -0.22 12.93
CA ARG A 372 6.78 -0.29 13.32
C ARG A 372 6.07 0.93 12.77
N ARG A 373 4.80 0.79 12.40
CA ARG A 373 3.90 1.94 12.11
C ARG A 373 4.03 3.05 13.16
N SER A 374 4.14 2.68 14.44
CA SER A 374 4.29 3.59 15.57
C SER A 374 5.48 4.56 15.46
N THR A 375 6.48 4.26 14.62
CA THR A 375 7.56 5.19 14.26
C THR A 375 7.01 6.43 13.58
N PHE A 376 6.19 6.24 12.55
CA PHE A 376 5.55 7.32 11.81
C PHE A 376 4.47 8.00 12.64
N ASP A 377 3.74 7.25 13.47
CA ASP A 377 2.80 7.84 14.43
C ASP A 377 3.52 8.74 15.47
N SER A 378 4.73 8.38 15.91
CA SER A 378 5.52 9.27 16.78
C SER A 378 5.95 10.56 16.07
N ILE A 379 6.39 10.48 14.82
CA ILE A 379 6.71 11.66 14.01
C ILE A 379 5.46 12.53 13.82
N LEU A 380 4.33 11.92 13.45
CA LEU A 380 3.04 12.57 13.27
C LEU A 380 2.60 13.31 14.54
N SER A 381 2.96 12.83 15.73
CA SER A 381 2.64 13.47 17.01
C SER A 381 3.66 14.50 17.49
N GLY A 382 4.71 14.78 16.71
CA GLY A 382 5.83 15.65 17.10
C GLY A 382 6.71 15.07 18.21
N CYS A 383 6.65 13.76 18.45
CA CYS A 383 7.44 13.06 19.46
C CYS A 383 8.71 12.50 18.83
N ILE A 384 9.87 12.77 19.43
CA ILE A 384 11.18 12.40 18.85
C ILE A 384 11.36 10.88 18.93
N PRO A 385 11.46 10.15 17.79
CA PRO A 385 11.65 8.70 17.81
C PRO A 385 13.00 8.32 18.44
N VAL A 386 12.97 7.31 19.30
CA VAL A 386 14.16 6.66 19.85
C VAL A 386 14.27 5.28 19.24
N PHE A 387 15.28 5.07 18.40
CA PHE A 387 15.48 3.80 17.70
C PHE A 387 16.44 2.90 18.45
N PHE A 388 16.15 1.59 18.38
CA PHE A 388 16.98 0.55 19.00
C PHE A 388 17.74 -0.32 18.00
N HIS A 389 17.57 -0.03 16.70
CA HIS A 389 18.27 -0.68 15.61
C HIS A 389 18.39 0.31 14.42
N PRO A 390 19.56 0.46 13.77
CA PRO A 390 19.72 1.38 12.64
C PRO A 390 18.78 1.05 11.48
N GLY A 391 18.52 -0.25 11.29
CA GLY A 391 17.55 -0.75 10.32
C GLY A 391 16.12 -0.29 10.53
N SER A 392 15.74 0.35 11.64
CA SER A 392 14.38 0.89 11.83
C SER A 392 14.11 2.17 11.02
N ALA A 393 15.16 2.91 10.62
CA ALA A 393 15.00 4.12 9.83
C ALA A 393 16.24 4.46 8.99
N TYR A 394 17.44 4.36 9.55
CA TYR A 394 18.67 4.97 9.00
C TYR A 394 19.20 4.35 7.70
N THR A 395 18.68 3.18 7.33
CA THR A 395 19.07 2.46 6.11
C THR A 395 17.90 2.32 5.13
N GLN A 396 16.78 2.98 5.42
CA GLN A 396 15.57 2.94 4.62
C GLN A 396 14.85 4.30 4.66
N TYR A 397 13.74 4.46 3.94
CA TYR A 397 12.99 5.73 3.84
C TYR A 397 13.84 6.91 3.36
N VAL A 398 14.85 6.66 2.52
CA VAL A 398 15.83 7.66 2.04
C VAL A 398 15.20 8.80 1.21
N TRP A 399 13.95 8.63 0.78
CA TRP A 399 13.15 9.66 0.11
C TRP A 399 12.31 10.51 1.06
N HIS A 400 12.11 10.05 2.31
CA HIS A 400 11.17 10.63 3.26
C HIS A 400 11.83 11.13 4.55
N LEU A 401 12.99 10.60 4.92
CA LEU A 401 13.70 10.96 6.14
C LEU A 401 15.07 11.58 5.82
N PRO A 402 15.55 12.57 6.61
CA PRO A 402 16.87 13.16 6.44
C PRO A 402 17.99 12.14 6.67
N LYS A 403 19.11 12.30 5.93
CA LYS A 403 20.33 11.50 6.15
C LYS A 403 21.00 11.78 7.50
N ASP A 404 20.86 12.99 8.01
CA ASP A 404 21.36 13.36 9.33
C ASP A 404 20.36 12.93 10.40
N HIS A 405 20.53 11.70 10.88
CA HIS A 405 19.60 11.06 11.80
C HIS A 405 19.52 11.73 13.17
N ASN A 406 20.58 12.43 13.58
CA ASN A 406 20.66 13.09 14.88
C ASN A 406 19.74 14.31 14.95
N ARG A 407 19.31 14.85 13.81
CA ARG A 407 18.37 15.98 13.77
C ARG A 407 16.95 15.60 14.13
N TYR A 408 16.55 14.34 13.99
CA TYR A 408 15.15 13.94 14.20
C TYR A 408 14.96 12.76 15.14
N SER A 409 16.05 12.11 15.59
CA SER A 409 15.94 10.88 16.39
C SER A 409 17.11 10.68 17.35
N VAL A 410 16.90 9.85 18.37
CA VAL A 410 17.97 9.35 19.25
C VAL A 410 18.19 7.86 18.98
N PHE A 411 19.43 7.40 19.01
CA PHE A 411 19.76 5.99 18.89
C PHE A 411 20.23 5.41 20.23
N ILE A 412 19.62 4.30 20.66
CA ILE A 412 20.07 3.52 21.82
C ILE A 412 20.29 2.08 21.37
N SER A 413 21.55 1.62 21.38
CA SER A 413 21.91 0.27 20.99
C SER A 413 21.13 -0.78 21.80
N SER A 414 20.33 -1.61 21.13
CA SER A 414 19.62 -2.72 21.80
C SER A 414 20.58 -3.69 22.48
N LYS A 415 21.82 -3.83 22.00
CA LYS A 415 22.83 -4.69 22.61
C LYS A 415 23.30 -4.09 23.93
N ASP A 416 23.69 -2.82 23.90
CA ASP A 416 24.23 -2.12 25.07
C ASP A 416 23.18 -1.94 26.17
N LEU A 417 21.91 -1.75 25.78
CA LEU A 417 20.80 -1.68 26.73
C LEU A 417 20.62 -3.02 27.46
N ARG A 418 20.62 -4.14 26.74
CA ARG A 418 20.41 -5.48 27.33
C ARG A 418 21.52 -5.91 28.28
N VAL A 419 22.75 -5.45 28.08
CA VAL A 419 23.88 -5.76 28.96
C VAL A 419 24.06 -4.70 30.06
N GLY A 420 23.14 -3.74 30.19
CA GLY A 420 23.18 -2.71 31.22
C GLY A 420 24.27 -1.66 31.04
N LYS A 421 24.90 -1.56 29.86
CA LYS A 421 25.94 -0.57 29.56
C LYS A 421 25.37 0.84 29.39
N VAL A 422 24.11 0.93 28.97
CA VAL A 422 23.36 2.19 28.85
C VAL A 422 21.99 2.02 29.49
N THR A 423 21.41 3.12 29.95
CA THR A 423 20.03 3.18 30.44
C THR A 423 19.27 4.27 29.69
N ILE A 424 17.97 4.05 29.46
CA ILE A 424 17.13 4.94 28.63
C ILE A 424 17.05 6.33 29.24
N ASN A 425 16.68 6.42 30.52
CA ASN A 425 16.49 7.70 31.20
C ASN A 425 17.77 8.54 31.23
N GLN A 426 18.93 7.95 31.56
CA GLN A 426 20.21 8.67 31.59
C GLN A 426 20.59 9.16 30.20
N THR A 427 20.42 8.32 29.16
CA THR A 427 20.73 8.71 27.78
C THR A 427 19.86 9.88 27.33
N LEU A 428 18.55 9.83 27.61
CA LEU A 428 17.62 10.88 27.17
C LEU A 428 17.73 12.18 27.98
N LEU A 429 18.18 12.10 29.24
CA LEU A 429 18.46 13.28 30.07
C LEU A 429 19.73 14.03 29.63
N GLN A 430 20.62 13.39 28.88
CA GLN A 430 21.82 14.05 28.33
C GLN A 430 21.52 14.96 27.15
N VAL A 431 20.39 14.76 26.46
CA VAL A 431 19.95 15.66 25.38
C VAL A 431 19.47 16.96 26.01
N SER A 432 20.11 18.08 25.67
CA SER A 432 19.76 19.39 26.22
C SER A 432 18.34 19.83 25.81
N LYS A 433 17.78 20.80 26.53
CA LYS A 433 16.44 21.32 26.19
C LYS A 433 16.40 21.98 24.82
N ASP A 434 17.48 22.67 24.42
CA ASP A 434 17.57 23.31 23.11
C ASP A 434 17.66 22.26 21.99
N GLU A 435 18.43 21.19 22.20
CA GLU A 435 18.46 20.05 21.26
C GLU A 435 17.10 19.36 21.18
N GLN A 436 16.41 19.14 22.30
CA GLN A 436 15.04 18.59 22.30
C GLN A 436 14.08 19.45 21.48
N LEU A 437 14.15 20.78 21.61
CA LEU A 437 13.31 21.70 20.84
C LEU A 437 13.66 21.69 19.34
N ALA A 438 14.95 21.72 19.00
CA ALA A 438 15.42 21.66 17.63
C ALA A 438 15.03 20.34 16.94
N MET A 439 15.22 19.21 17.62
CA MET A 439 14.83 17.90 17.12
C MET A 439 13.32 17.79 16.92
N ARG A 440 12.53 18.33 17.86
CA ARG A 440 11.07 18.36 17.73
C ARG A 440 10.62 19.19 16.53
N GLU A 441 11.23 20.34 16.28
CA GLU A 441 10.90 21.16 15.11
C GLU A 441 11.25 20.42 13.81
N GLU A 442 12.37 19.69 13.78
CA GLU A 442 12.68 18.82 12.64
C GLU A 442 11.60 17.74 12.45
N VAL A 443 11.21 17.04 13.51
CA VAL A 443 10.16 16.01 13.47
C VAL A 443 8.83 16.58 12.96
N ILE A 444 8.44 17.78 13.40
CA ILE A 444 7.21 18.46 12.94
C ILE A 444 7.30 18.82 11.44
N LYS A 445 8.47 19.24 10.95
CA LYS A 445 8.71 19.53 9.52
C LYS A 445 8.60 18.29 8.64
N LEU A 446 8.87 17.10 9.17
CA LEU A 446 8.77 15.84 8.42
C LEU A 446 7.33 15.35 8.19
N ILE A 447 6.36 15.89 8.93
CA ILE A 447 4.96 15.42 8.89
C ILE A 447 4.38 15.33 7.48
N PRO A 448 4.52 16.32 6.58
CA PRO A 448 3.96 16.21 5.25
C PRO A 448 4.53 15.02 4.47
N GLY A 449 5.85 14.84 4.51
CA GLY A 449 6.56 13.79 3.78
C GLY A 449 6.35 12.36 4.31
N ILE A 450 5.66 12.19 5.44
CA ILE A 450 5.34 10.88 6.03
C ILE A 450 3.84 10.55 6.09
N VAL A 451 2.97 11.47 5.68
CA VAL A 451 1.53 11.23 5.57
C VAL A 451 1.10 11.14 4.11
N TYR A 452 -0.04 10.51 3.85
CA TYR A 452 -0.64 10.47 2.53
C TYR A 452 -1.91 11.33 2.59
N GLY A 453 -1.99 12.41 1.83
CA GLY A 453 -3.20 13.24 1.78
C GLY A 453 -4.42 12.45 1.30
N ASP A 454 -5.61 12.94 1.66
CA ASP A 454 -6.88 12.27 1.36
C ASP A 454 -7.04 12.05 -0.17
N PRO A 455 -7.19 10.79 -0.65
CA PRO A 455 -7.36 10.53 -2.07
C PRO A 455 -8.59 11.20 -2.70
N ARG A 456 -9.53 11.73 -1.91
CA ARG A 456 -10.73 12.42 -2.39
C ARG A 456 -10.49 13.91 -2.66
N SER A 457 -9.40 14.47 -2.18
CA SER A 457 -8.98 15.86 -2.41
C SER A 457 -7.52 15.92 -2.88
N ARG A 458 -6.86 17.07 -2.71
CA ARG A 458 -5.51 17.31 -3.19
C ARG A 458 -4.79 18.36 -2.35
N LEU A 459 -3.50 18.15 -2.10
CA LEU A 459 -2.57 19.15 -1.59
C LEU A 459 -2.02 19.96 -2.77
N GLU A 460 -1.88 21.27 -2.60
CA GLU A 460 -1.58 22.18 -3.71
C GLU A 460 -0.09 22.51 -3.77
N THR A 461 0.50 22.87 -2.63
CA THR A 461 1.88 23.34 -2.54
C THR A 461 2.80 22.41 -1.75
N ILE A 462 2.21 21.49 -1.00
CA ILE A 462 2.91 20.57 -0.11
C ILE A 462 3.02 19.19 -0.77
N ASP A 463 4.25 18.74 -1.00
CA ASP A 463 4.53 17.35 -1.37
C ASP A 463 4.36 16.44 -0.15
N ASP A 464 3.50 15.43 -0.27
CA ASP A 464 3.32 14.41 0.76
C ASP A 464 4.07 13.10 0.44
N ALA A 465 3.85 12.05 1.24
CA ALA A 465 4.51 10.77 1.04
C ALA A 465 4.22 10.12 -0.33
N PHE A 466 3.06 10.37 -0.95
CA PHE A 466 2.80 9.94 -2.32
C PHE A 466 3.67 10.72 -3.30
N ASP A 467 3.68 12.04 -3.21
CA ASP A 467 4.40 12.91 -4.16
C ASP A 467 5.91 12.67 -4.11
N LEU A 468 6.48 12.56 -2.90
CA LEU A 468 7.89 12.20 -2.71
C LEU A 468 8.23 10.83 -3.28
N ALA A 469 7.34 9.84 -3.16
CA ALA A 469 7.56 8.51 -3.71
C ALA A 469 7.53 8.52 -5.25
N ILE A 470 6.60 9.28 -5.86
CA ILE A 470 6.53 9.44 -7.32
C ILE A 470 7.77 10.16 -7.85
N ASN A 471 8.18 11.25 -7.22
CA ASN A 471 9.40 11.97 -7.57
C ASN A 471 10.63 11.07 -7.45
N GLY A 472 10.70 10.25 -6.40
CA GLY A 472 11.74 9.24 -6.19
C GLY A 472 11.78 8.19 -7.30
N ILE A 473 10.63 7.66 -7.71
CA ILE A 473 10.48 6.69 -8.80
C ILE A 473 10.93 7.28 -10.14
N LEU A 474 10.41 8.44 -10.53
CA LEU A 474 10.74 9.08 -11.80
C LEU A 474 12.24 9.39 -11.89
N LYS A 475 12.82 9.94 -10.81
CA LYS A 475 14.26 10.19 -10.74
C LYS A 475 15.08 8.91 -10.85
N ARG A 476 14.65 7.84 -10.18
CA ARG A 476 15.31 6.53 -10.22
C ARG A 476 15.28 5.94 -11.63
N ILE A 477 14.11 5.88 -12.26
CA ILE A 477 13.95 5.30 -13.60
C ILE A 477 14.78 6.08 -14.62
N LYS A 478 14.75 7.42 -14.56
CA LYS A 478 15.58 8.29 -15.42
C LYS A 478 17.08 7.98 -15.32
N VAL A 479 17.57 7.53 -14.16
CA VAL A 479 18.97 7.11 -13.99
C VAL A 479 19.19 5.69 -14.55
N LEU A 480 18.23 4.78 -14.35
CA LEU A 480 18.33 3.39 -14.81
C LEU A 480 18.24 3.25 -16.33
N THR A 481 17.50 4.11 -17.03
CA THR A 481 17.26 4.02 -18.48
C THR A 481 18.19 4.91 -19.32
N LYS A 482 19.04 5.72 -18.68
CA LYS A 482 20.08 6.52 -19.35
C LYS A 482 21.40 5.76 -19.55
N ASN A 483 21.60 4.66 -18.83
CA ASN A 483 22.71 3.73 -19.00
C ASN A 483 22.24 2.52 -19.81
#